data_AF-W2STM2-F1
#
_entry.id   AF-W2STM2-F1
#
_cell.length_a   1.000
_cell.length_b   1.000
_cell.length_c   1.000
_cell.angle_alpha   90.00
_cell.angle_beta   90.00
_cell.angle_gamma   90.00
#
_symmetry.space_group_name_H-M   'P 1'
#
loop_
_entity.id
_entity.type
_entity.pdbx_description
1 polymer ?
#
loop_
_entity_poly.entity_id
_entity_poly.type
_entity_poly.pdbx_seq_one_letter_code
_entity_poly.pdbx_strand_id
1 'polypeptide(L)'
;MIDNLYFPNGVEVVRGKVFIAEMGKARILKYSPSSNTINVLNDKLPGYPDNIRQTSNGELWVPIAAMRSDGDNWLAARPTLRALLTKDSY
;
A
#
# COMPACT_ATOMS: atom_id res chain seq x y z
N MET A 1 -14.61 -7.64 -2.18
CA MET A 1 -13.96 -7.17 -0.94
C MET A 1 -12.49 -7.55 -1.04
N ILE A 2 -11.57 -6.72 -0.55
CA ILE A 2 -10.14 -7.03 -0.51
C ILE A 2 -9.74 -7.13 0.95
N ASP A 3 -9.15 -8.25 1.32
CA ASP A 3 -8.82 -8.54 2.71
C ASP A 3 -7.29 -8.72 2.86
N ASN A 4 -6.81 -8.79 4.10
CA ASN A 4 -5.41 -9.06 4.43
C ASN A 4 -4.40 -8.04 3.86
N LEU A 5 -4.81 -6.78 3.73
CA LEU A 5 -3.92 -5.67 3.43
C LEU A 5 -3.11 -5.28 4.68
N TYR A 6 -1.82 -5.05 4.50
CA TYR A 6 -0.90 -4.66 5.55
C TYR A 6 -0.72 -3.14 5.53
N PHE A 7 -1.50 -2.46 6.37
CA PHE A 7 -1.47 -1.00 6.50
C PHE A 7 -1.73 -0.28 5.16
N PRO A 8 -2.94 -0.43 4.56
CA PRO A 8 -3.32 0.30 3.36
C PRO A 8 -3.48 1.79 3.68
N ASN A 9 -2.49 2.59 3.29
CA ASN A 9 -2.37 3.98 3.74
C ASN A 9 -3.02 4.96 2.75
N GLY A 10 -3.04 4.62 1.46
CA GLY A 10 -3.69 5.40 0.43
C GLY A 10 -4.60 4.57 -0.46
N VAL A 11 -5.72 5.15 -0.88
CA VAL A 11 -6.64 4.58 -1.86
C VAL A 11 -7.05 5.65 -2.86
N GLU A 12 -7.07 5.29 -4.15
CA GLU A 12 -7.55 6.13 -5.25
C GLU A 12 -8.40 5.30 -6.22
N VAL A 13 -9.54 5.83 -6.67
CA VAL A 13 -10.37 5.18 -7.68
C VAL A 13 -10.21 5.89 -9.02
N VAL A 14 -9.73 5.16 -10.02
CA VAL A 14 -9.55 5.68 -11.38
C VAL A 14 -10.24 4.75 -12.37
N ARG A 15 -11.26 5.28 -13.06
CA ARG A 15 -11.98 4.57 -14.14
C ARG A 15 -12.43 3.16 -13.71
N GLY A 16 -13.03 3.06 -12.52
CA GLY A 16 -13.55 1.81 -11.96
C GLY A 16 -12.49 0.83 -11.44
N LYS A 17 -11.20 1.21 -11.42
CA LYS A 17 -10.13 0.45 -10.79
C LYS A 17 -9.72 1.14 -9.50
N VAL A 18 -9.38 0.36 -8.48
CA VAL A 18 -8.95 0.85 -7.17
C VAL A 18 -7.45 0.66 -7.05
N PHE A 19 -6.72 1.74 -6.81
CA PHE A 19 -5.28 1.74 -6.58
C PHE A 19 -5.02 1.93 -5.10
N ILE A 20 -4.13 1.12 -4.54
CA ILE A 20 -3.90 1.07 -3.09
C ILE A 20 -2.41 1.19 -2.83
N ALA A 21 -2.02 2.17 -2.02
CA ALA A 21 -0.70 2.28 -1.43
C ALA A 21 -0.66 1.43 -0.14
N GLU A 22 -0.05 0.25 -0.22
CA GLU A 22 0.10 -0.66 0.93
C GLU A 22 1.46 -0.43 1.59
N MET A 23 1.45 0.31 2.70
CA MET A 23 2.66 0.75 3.38
C MET A 23 3.46 -0.41 3.96
N GLY A 24 2.78 -1.34 4.64
CA GLY A 24 3.43 -2.45 5.35
C GLY A 24 4.20 -3.40 4.43
N LYS A 25 3.88 -3.40 3.13
CA LYS A 25 4.60 -4.15 2.09
C LYS A 25 5.35 -3.27 1.10
N ALA A 26 5.37 -1.95 1.31
CA ALA A 26 5.98 -0.96 0.41
C ALA A 26 5.64 -1.20 -1.06
N ARG A 27 4.33 -1.34 -1.36
CA ARG A 27 3.85 -1.68 -2.70
C ARG A 27 2.58 -0.93 -3.11
N ILE A 28 2.35 -0.87 -4.41
CA ILE A 28 1.12 -0.39 -5.02
C ILE A 28 0.33 -1.57 -5.58
N LEU A 29 -0.93 -1.69 -5.18
CA LEU A 29 -1.87 -2.66 -5.71
C LEU A 29 -2.86 -2.00 -6.66
N LYS A 30 -3.36 -2.77 -7.62
CA LYS A 30 -4.49 -2.43 -8.48
C LYS A 30 -5.55 -3.51 -8.37
N TYR A 31 -6.70 -3.14 -7.85
CA TYR A 31 -7.89 -3.97 -7.81
C TYR A 31 -8.89 -3.59 -8.89
N SER A 32 -9.41 -4.61 -9.57
CA SER A 32 -10.51 -4.48 -10.53
C SER A 32 -11.75 -5.14 -9.90
N PRO A 33 -12.73 -4.37 -9.40
CA PRO A 33 -13.95 -4.91 -8.81
C PRO A 33 -14.76 -5.77 -9.79
N SER A 34 -14.81 -5.38 -11.07
CA SER A 34 -15.57 -6.09 -12.11
C SER A 34 -15.12 -7.53 -12.34
N SER A 35 -13.83 -7.79 -12.19
CA SER A 35 -13.23 -9.13 -12.35
C SER A 35 -12.82 -9.76 -11.02
N ASN A 36 -13.00 -9.05 -9.91
CA ASN A 36 -12.49 -9.38 -8.59
C ASN A 36 -11.00 -9.78 -8.58
N THR A 37 -10.16 -9.05 -9.32
CA THR A 37 -8.72 -9.35 -9.44
C THR A 37 -7.84 -8.28 -8.80
N ILE A 38 -6.77 -8.71 -8.13
CA ILE A 38 -5.76 -7.84 -7.53
C ILE A 38 -4.43 -8.10 -8.25
N ASN A 39 -3.77 -7.02 -8.69
CA ASN A 39 -2.45 -7.08 -9.29
C ASN A 39 -1.50 -6.19 -8.50
N VAL A 40 -0.27 -6.66 -8.33
CA VAL A 40 0.84 -5.81 -7.85
C VAL A 40 1.32 -4.97 -9.02
N LEU A 41 1.28 -3.65 -8.90
CA LEU A 41 1.83 -2.74 -9.91
C LEU A 41 3.31 -2.46 -9.66
N ASN A 42 3.70 -2.35 -8.39
CA ASN A 42 5.08 -2.14 -7.97
C ASN A 42 5.22 -2.60 -6.51
N ASP A 43 6.18 -3.45 -6.17
CA ASP A 43 6.41 -3.99 -4.82
C ASP A 43 7.79 -3.72 -4.22
N LYS A 44 8.57 -2.87 -4.89
CA LYS A 44 9.92 -2.50 -4.46
C LYS A 44 10.03 -0.99 -4.38
N LEU A 45 9.04 -0.36 -3.74
CA LEU A 45 9.13 1.07 -3.51
C LEU A 45 10.35 1.37 -2.64
N PRO A 46 11.08 2.45 -2.94
CA PRO A 46 12.28 2.83 -2.20
C PRO A 46 11.99 3.26 -0.76
N GLY A 47 10.72 3.31 -0.36
CA GLY A 47 10.26 3.82 0.91
C GLY A 47 8.82 3.43 1.22
N TYR A 48 8.30 3.95 2.33
CA TYR A 48 6.94 3.68 2.80
C TYR A 48 5.94 4.61 2.11
N PRO A 49 5.02 4.09 1.27
CA PRO A 49 4.03 4.92 0.61
C PRO A 49 2.99 5.43 1.60
N ASP A 50 2.70 6.73 1.52
CA ASP A 50 1.77 7.38 2.44
C ASP A 50 0.36 7.49 1.85
N ASN A 51 0.27 7.97 0.62
CA ASN A 51 -0.99 8.18 -0.07
C ASN A 51 -0.86 7.81 -1.55
N ILE A 52 -1.95 7.89 -2.31
CA ILE A 52 -1.96 7.77 -3.76
C ILE A 52 -3.06 8.66 -4.34
N ARG A 53 -2.73 9.47 -5.35
CA ARG A 53 -3.70 10.37 -6.01
C ARG A 53 -3.47 10.41 -7.51
N GLN A 54 -4.55 10.49 -8.28
CA GLN A 54 -4.44 10.76 -9.70
C GLN A 54 -4.26 12.26 -9.95
N THR A 55 -3.28 12.60 -10.79
CA THR A 55 -3.08 13.97 -11.27
C THR A 55 -3.97 14.27 -12.48
N SER A 56 -4.12 15.55 -12.84
CA SER A 56 -4.96 15.98 -13.98
C SER A 56 -4.52 15.41 -15.33
N ASN A 57 -3.23 15.10 -15.50
CA ASN A 57 -2.68 14.44 -16.69
C ASN A 57 -2.82 12.90 -16.65
N GLY A 58 -3.42 12.33 -15.59
CA GLY A 58 -3.75 10.92 -15.47
C GLY A 58 -2.69 10.04 -14.82
N GLU A 59 -1.57 10.60 -14.37
CA GLU A 59 -0.51 9.88 -13.64
C GLU A 59 -0.93 9.61 -12.20
N LEU A 60 -0.31 8.62 -11.55
CA LEU A 60 -0.51 8.33 -10.14
C LEU A 60 0.70 8.83 -9.35
N TRP A 61 0.44 9.76 -8.44
CA TRP A 61 1.43 10.30 -7.53
C TRP A 61 1.32 9.62 -6.17
N VAL A 62 2.46 9.14 -5.67
CA VAL A 62 2.58 8.42 -4.41
C VAL A 62 3.68 9.08 -3.59
N PRO A 63 3.34 9.89 -2.56
CA PRO A 63 4.34 10.38 -1.64
C PRO A 63 4.96 9.23 -0.84
N ILE A 64 6.27 9.31 -0.65
CA ILE A 64 7.07 8.38 0.14
C ILE A 64 7.45 9.07 1.45
N ALA A 65 6.88 8.62 2.57
CA ALA A 65 7.05 9.28 3.87
C ALA A 65 8.48 9.13 4.42
N ALA A 66 9.10 7.98 4.19
CA ALA A 66 10.48 7.70 4.57
C ALA A 66 11.08 6.66 3.63
N MET A 67 12.38 6.77 3.36
CA MET A 67 13.14 5.77 2.59
C MET A 67 13.32 4.49 3.41
N ARG A 68 13.46 3.36 2.71
CA ARG A 68 13.89 2.10 3.29
C ARG A 68 15.42 2.06 3.33
N SER A 69 15.97 1.88 4.52
CA SER A 69 17.35 1.53 4.79
C SER A 69 17.48 0.02 5.05
N ASP A 70 18.68 -0.53 4.98
CA ASP A 70 18.93 -1.95 5.30
C ASP A 70 18.52 -2.30 6.75
N GLY A 71 18.43 -1.30 7.63
CA GLY A 71 17.93 -1.40 9.01
C GLY A 71 16.41 -1.27 9.17
N ASP A 72 15.67 -0.91 8.12
CA ASP A 72 14.22 -0.67 8.17
C ASP A 72 13.36 -1.93 8.24
N ASN A 73 13.99 -3.06 8.55
CA ASN A 73 13.31 -4.18 9.16
C ASN A 73 12.72 -3.83 10.54
N TRP A 74 12.68 -2.57 11.01
CA TRP A 74 12.19 -2.19 12.34
C TRP A 74 10.77 -2.69 12.66
N LEU A 75 9.87 -2.74 11.66
CA LEU A 75 8.53 -3.35 11.80
C LEU A 75 8.56 -4.88 11.78
N ALA A 76 9.48 -5.50 11.03
CA ALA A 76 9.70 -6.95 11.05
C ALA A 76 10.44 -7.40 12.33
N ALA A 77 11.26 -6.53 12.91
CA ALA A 77 12.11 -6.73 14.07
C ALA A 77 11.38 -6.46 15.39
N ARG A 78 10.14 -5.93 15.35
CA ARG A 78 9.27 -5.75 16.51
C ARG A 78 7.93 -6.47 16.30
N PRO A 79 7.89 -7.81 16.49
CA PRO A 79 6.71 -8.64 16.23
C PRO A 79 5.48 -8.20 17.02
N THR A 80 5.66 -7.63 18.21
CA THR A 80 4.58 -7.13 19.07
C THR A 80 3.93 -5.88 18.50
N LEU A 81 4.71 -4.95 17.93
CA LEU A 81 4.19 -3.74 17.29
C LEU A 81 3.49 -4.07 15.97
N ARG A 82 4.07 -5.01 15.20
CA ARG A 82 3.45 -5.59 14.00
C ARG A 82 2.11 -6.24 14.35
N ALA A 83 2.08 -7.07 15.41
CA ALA A 83 0.86 -7.70 15.86
C ALA A 83 -0.19 -6.68 16.33
N LEU A 84 0.19 -5.65 17.08
CA LEU A 84 -0.74 -4.62 17.56
C LEU A 84 -1.41 -3.86 16.41
N LEU A 85 -0.64 -3.51 15.36
CA LEU A 85 -1.16 -2.81 14.19
C LEU A 85 -1.98 -3.72 13.26
N THR A 86 -1.81 -5.04 13.32
CA THR A 86 -2.56 -6.01 12.51
C THR A 86 -3.73 -6.66 13.24
N LYS A 87 -3.85 -6.47 14.57
CA LYS A 87 -4.81 -7.22 15.41
C LYS A 87 -6.19 -6.56 15.56
N ASP A 88 -6.39 -5.38 15.00
CA ASP A 88 -7.70 -4.69 15.01
C ASP A 88 -8.45 -4.71 13.66
N SER A 89 -7.96 -5.48 12.68
CA SER A 89 -8.70 -5.71 11.43
C SER A 89 -9.48 -7.02 11.54
N TYR A 90 -10.76 -6.91 11.95
CA TYR A 90 -11.77 -7.98 11.91
C TYR A 90 -12.05 -8.46 10.49
#